data_AF-A0A7H4GP38-F1
#
_entry.id   AF-A0A7H4GP38-F1
#
_cell.length_a   1.000
_cell.length_b   1.000
_cell.length_c   1.000
_cell.angle_alpha   90.00
_cell.angle_beta   90.00
_cell.angle_gamma   90.00
#
_symmetry.space_group_name_H-M   'P 1'
#
loop_
_entity.id
_entity.type
_entity.pdbx_description
1 polymer ?
#
loop_
_entity_poly.entity_id
_entity_poly.type
_entity_poly.pdbx_seq_one_letter_code
_entity_poly.pdbx_strand_id
1 'polypeptide(L)'
;MTQSARIARLTGWIGLAPLAGLPIIALIPSPDWLVDLLVSWAVILLAFWAGHLWMRHLDDDPPRPWLLIAALALALVAWPALVMPLHWAMFWLAALYTIYLFIDEPWRAQGRSGWHRRMRLMLTLAAIAVLLASGLLGSAGVS
;
A
#
# COMPACT_ATOMS: atom_id res chain seq x y z
N MET A 1 -12.49 -20.84 -10.87
CA MET A 1 -12.29 -19.49 -10.30
C MET A 1 -13.41 -18.61 -10.83
N THR A 2 -14.14 -17.88 -9.98
CA THR A 2 -15.30 -17.08 -10.43
C THR A 2 -14.85 -15.87 -11.27
N GLN A 3 -15.74 -15.35 -12.13
CA GLN A 3 -15.45 -14.15 -12.94
C GLN A 3 -15.03 -12.96 -12.07
N SER A 4 -15.71 -12.74 -10.94
CA SER A 4 -15.37 -11.69 -9.97
C SER A 4 -13.97 -11.85 -9.38
N ALA A 5 -13.53 -13.08 -9.11
CA ALA A 5 -12.17 -13.34 -8.61
C ALA A 5 -11.09 -13.03 -9.66
N ARG A 6 -11.40 -13.19 -10.96
CA ARG A 6 -10.49 -12.80 -12.05
C ARG A 6 -10.38 -11.30 -12.18
N ILE A 7 -11.52 -10.60 -12.15
CA ILE A 7 -11.57 -9.14 -12.21
C ILE A 7 -10.84 -8.54 -11.00
N ALA A 8 -11.12 -9.01 -9.78
CA ALA A 8 -10.45 -8.53 -8.57
C ALA A 8 -8.92 -8.67 -8.62
N ARG A 9 -8.42 -9.79 -9.17
CA ARG A 9 -6.97 -9.96 -9.39
C ARG A 9 -6.42 -8.94 -10.39
N LEU A 10 -7.09 -8.78 -11.53
CA LEU A 10 -6.66 -7.86 -12.58
C LEU A 10 -6.63 -6.42 -12.05
N THR A 11 -7.72 -5.97 -11.43
CA THR A 11 -7.83 -4.62 -10.86
C THR A 11 -6.81 -4.38 -9.74
N GLY A 12 -6.55 -5.40 -8.90
CA GLY A 12 -5.53 -5.31 -7.86
C GLY A 12 -4.12 -5.06 -8.42
N TRP A 13 -3.74 -5.77 -9.48
CA TRP A 13 -2.45 -5.56 -10.14
C TRP A 13 -2.39 -4.24 -10.93
N ILE A 14 -3.48 -3.84 -11.59
CA ILE A 14 -3.58 -2.54 -12.26
C ILE A 14 -3.39 -1.40 -11.25
N GLY A 15 -3.95 -1.53 -10.04
CA GLY A 15 -3.77 -0.56 -8.96
C GLY A 15 -2.31 -0.41 -8.51
N LEU A 16 -1.47 -1.45 -8.66
CA LEU A 16 -0.04 -1.38 -8.36
C LEU A 16 0.80 -0.85 -9.52
N ALA A 17 0.27 -0.80 -10.75
CA ALA A 17 1.06 -0.45 -11.93
C ALA A 17 1.76 0.92 -11.80
N PRO A 18 1.14 1.99 -11.26
CA PRO A 18 1.85 3.25 -11.09
C PRO A 18 3.01 3.17 -10.07
N LEU A 19 2.90 2.35 -9.01
CA LEU A 19 4.01 2.17 -8.06
C LEU A 19 5.26 1.62 -8.74
N ALA A 20 5.12 0.79 -9.79
CA ALA A 20 6.28 0.27 -10.53
C ALA A 20 7.09 1.37 -11.23
N GLY A 21 6.55 2.59 -11.38
CA GLY A 21 7.28 3.75 -11.87
C GLY A 21 8.25 4.37 -10.84
N LEU A 22 8.00 4.18 -9.54
CA LEU A 22 8.84 4.73 -8.46
C LEU A 22 10.31 4.31 -8.53
N PRO A 23 10.68 3.03 -8.72
CA PRO A 23 12.10 2.66 -8.83
C PRO A 23 12.75 3.22 -10.10
N ILE A 24 11.97 3.48 -11.16
CA ILE A 24 12.47 4.09 -12.40
C ILE A 24 12.83 5.55 -12.13
N ILE A 25 11.90 6.33 -11.55
CA ILE A 25 12.14 7.74 -11.26
C ILE A 25 13.17 7.97 -10.14
N ALA A 26 13.46 6.95 -9.33
CA ALA A 26 14.54 6.99 -8.35
C ALA A 26 15.95 6.85 -8.98
N LEU A 27 16.05 6.39 -10.23
CA LEU A 27 17.32 6.19 -10.94
C LEU A 27 17.66 7.32 -11.91
N ILE A 28 16.68 8.14 -12.29
CA ILE A 28 16.85 9.20 -13.30
C ILE A 28 16.25 10.51 -12.80
N PRO A 29 16.84 11.67 -13.15
CA PRO A 29 16.21 12.96 -12.92
C PRO A 29 14.81 12.97 -13.55
N SER A 30 13.80 13.24 -12.72
CA SER A 30 12.39 13.19 -13.11
C SER A 30 11.73 14.51 -12.73
N PRO A 31 10.72 14.98 -13.49
CA PRO A 31 9.99 16.20 -13.13
C PRO A 31 9.25 16.04 -11.79
N ASP A 32 9.22 17.10 -10.98
CA ASP A 32 8.58 17.09 -9.65
C ASP A 32 7.11 16.65 -9.70
N TRP A 33 6.35 17.09 -10.70
CA TRP A 33 4.94 16.70 -10.85
C TRP A 33 4.74 15.19 -11.00
N LEU A 34 5.72 14.49 -11.61
CA LEU A 34 5.66 13.04 -11.77
C LEU A 34 5.98 12.34 -10.45
N VAL A 35 6.94 12.87 -9.70
CA VAL A 35 7.25 12.40 -8.34
C VAL A 35 6.01 12.53 -7.46
N ASP A 36 5.42 13.72 -7.41
CA ASP A 36 4.22 14.03 -6.62
C ASP A 36 3.05 13.11 -7.00
N LEU A 37 2.84 12.87 -8.29
CA LEU A 37 1.80 11.98 -8.79
C LEU A 37 1.99 10.54 -8.29
N LEU A 38 3.21 10.01 -8.37
CA LEU A 38 3.50 8.62 -7.99
C LEU A 38 3.49 8.42 -6.47
N VAL A 39 4.00 9.39 -5.70
CA VAL A 39 3.91 9.37 -4.23
C VAL A 39 2.46 9.50 -3.78
N SER A 40 1.70 10.42 -4.39
CA SER A 40 0.26 10.57 -4.12
C SER A 40 -0.51 9.29 -4.42
N TRP A 41 -0.17 8.59 -5.50
CA TRP A 41 -0.78 7.31 -5.82
C TRP A 41 -0.55 6.26 -4.73
N ALA A 42 0.66 6.17 -4.19
CA ALA A 42 0.96 5.28 -3.08
C ALA A 42 0.17 5.64 -1.80
N VAL A 43 0.01 6.94 -1.51
CA VAL A 43 -0.85 7.41 -0.40
C VAL A 43 -2.32 7.02 -0.62
N ILE A 44 -2.85 7.26 -1.81
CA ILE A 44 -4.25 6.93 -2.18
C ILE A 44 -4.48 5.42 -2.07
N LEU A 45 -3.55 4.61 -2.58
CA LEU A 45 -3.68 3.16 -2.53
C LEU A 45 -3.67 2.64 -1.09
N LEU A 46 -2.82 3.19 -0.22
CA LEU A 46 -2.84 2.85 1.21
C LEU A 46 -4.16 3.24 1.87
N ALA A 47 -4.69 4.44 1.58
CA ALA A 47 -5.99 4.89 2.10
C ALA A 47 -7.13 3.97 1.63
N PHE A 48 -7.14 3.57 0.36
CA PHE A 48 -8.11 2.60 -0.17
C PHE A 48 -8.03 1.25 0.56
N TRP A 49 -6.82 0.75 0.82
CA TRP A 49 -6.60 -0.48 1.56
C TRP A 49 -7.01 -0.39 3.03
N ALA A 50 -6.71 0.72 3.69
CA ALA A 50 -7.17 1.02 5.04
C ALA A 50 -8.70 1.13 5.10
N GLY A 51 -9.35 1.74 4.11
CA GLY A 51 -10.81 1.76 3.99
C GLY A 51 -11.42 0.36 3.89
N HIS A 52 -10.78 -0.56 3.16
CA HIS A 52 -11.21 -1.96 3.13
C HIS A 52 -11.03 -2.67 4.49
N LEU A 53 -9.96 -2.36 5.23
CA LEU A 53 -9.78 -2.85 6.60
C LEU A 53 -10.88 -2.33 7.54
N TRP A 54 -11.21 -1.04 7.44
CA TRP A 54 -12.29 -0.43 8.20
C TRP A 54 -13.63 -1.12 7.91
N MET A 55 -13.98 -1.28 6.64
CA MET A 55 -15.23 -1.93 6.22
C MET A 55 -15.31 -3.39 6.68
N ARG A 56 -14.18 -4.10 6.72
CA ARG A 56 -14.11 -5.50 7.16
C ARG A 56 -14.50 -5.66 8.63
N HIS A 57 -14.19 -4.68 9.47
CA HIS A 57 -14.34 -4.76 10.92
C HIS A 57 -15.50 -3.92 11.46
N LEU A 58 -16.30 -3.34 10.57
CA LEU A 58 -17.42 -2.47 10.94
C LEU A 58 -18.51 -3.23 11.70
N ASP A 59 -18.78 -4.46 11.25
CA ASP A 59 -19.84 -5.32 11.79
C ASP A 59 -19.29 -6.47 12.67
N ASP A 60 -18.06 -6.34 13.16
CA ASP A 60 -17.45 -7.35 14.04
C ASP A 60 -18.22 -7.45 15.38
N ASP A 61 -18.51 -8.68 15.81
CA ASP A 61 -19.07 -9.00 17.12
C ASP A 61 -18.18 -10.04 17.85
N PRO A 62 -17.53 -9.69 18.99
CA PRO A 62 -17.55 -8.40 19.65
C PRO A 62 -16.77 -7.31 18.87
N PRO A 63 -17.14 -6.03 19.02
CA PRO A 63 -16.54 -4.94 18.28
C PRO A 63 -15.06 -4.77 18.62
N ARG A 64 -14.27 -4.42 17.60
CA ARG A 64 -12.82 -4.18 17.70
C ARG A 64 -12.48 -2.74 17.33
N PRO A 65 -12.78 -1.74 18.20
CA PRO A 65 -12.70 -0.32 17.86
C PRO A 65 -11.27 0.12 17.48
N TRP A 66 -10.25 -0.53 18.05
CA TRP A 66 -8.86 -0.23 17.73
C TRP A 66 -8.52 -0.48 16.26
N LEU A 67 -9.16 -1.43 15.58
CA LEU A 67 -8.94 -1.71 14.15
C LEU A 67 -9.51 -0.60 13.26
N LEU A 68 -10.67 -0.05 13.65
CA LEU A 68 -11.28 1.08 12.95
C LEU A 68 -10.43 2.35 13.11
N ILE A 69 -9.93 2.59 14.32
CA ILE A 69 -9.01 3.71 14.61
C ILE A 69 -7.71 3.52 13.83
N ALA A 70 -7.14 2.31 13.83
CA ALA A 70 -5.90 2.03 13.13
C ALA A 70 -6.03 2.22 11.61
N ALA A 71 -7.16 1.84 11.01
CA ALA A 71 -7.43 2.09 9.60
C ALA A 71 -7.44 3.60 9.28
N LEU A 72 -8.14 4.41 10.07
CA LEU A 72 -8.17 5.85 9.86
C LEU A 72 -6.80 6.49 10.12
N ALA A 73 -6.12 6.07 11.18
CA ALA A 73 -4.79 6.57 11.53
C ALA A 73 -3.76 6.26 10.43
N LEU A 74 -3.77 5.05 9.86
CA LEU A 74 -2.90 4.70 8.73
C LEU A 74 -3.10 5.63 7.53
N ALA A 75 -4.35 5.93 7.17
CA ALA A 75 -4.66 6.81 6.07
C ALA A 75 -4.18 8.25 6.34
N LEU A 76 -4.32 8.76 7.55
CA LEU A 76 -3.90 10.11 7.93
C LEU A 76 -2.37 10.24 8.02
N VAL A 77 -1.71 9.26 8.64
CA VAL A 77 -0.26 9.24 8.86
C VAL A 77 0.51 9.03 7.55
N ALA A 78 -0.16 8.66 6.45
CA ALA A 78 0.45 8.58 5.12
C ALA A 78 0.74 9.94 4.46
N TRP A 79 0.00 10.99 4.81
CA TRP A 79 0.07 12.30 4.15
C TRP A 79 1.43 13.02 4.24
N PRO A 80 2.18 12.93 5.36
CA PRO A 80 3.53 13.49 5.43
C PRO A 80 4.46 13.03 4.30
N ALA A 81 4.23 11.86 3.68
CA ALA A 81 4.99 11.40 2.53
C ALA A 81 5.00 12.40 1.36
N LEU A 82 3.92 13.18 1.20
CA LEU A 82 3.73 14.13 0.09
C LEU A 82 4.67 15.34 0.15
N VAL A 83 5.28 15.60 1.31
CA VAL A 83 6.18 16.75 1.52
C VAL A 83 7.59 16.31 1.92
N MET A 84 7.85 15.00 1.95
CA MET A 84 9.15 14.44 2.26
C MET A 84 10.00 14.33 0.98
N PRO A 85 11.34 14.37 1.10
CA PRO A 85 12.22 13.93 0.03
C PRO A 85 11.87 12.51 -0.42
N LEU A 86 12.01 12.21 -1.72
CA LEU A 86 11.53 10.95 -2.32
C LEU A 86 11.96 9.70 -1.53
N HIS A 87 13.25 9.57 -1.19
CA HIS A 87 13.73 8.39 -0.46
C HIS A 87 13.07 8.24 0.92
N TRP A 88 12.89 9.34 1.66
CA TRP A 88 12.18 9.32 2.96
C TRP A 88 10.70 9.00 2.79
N ALA A 89 10.04 9.56 1.77
CA ALA A 89 8.65 9.25 1.45
C ALA A 89 8.48 7.74 1.18
N MET A 90 9.40 7.13 0.43
CA MET A 90 9.39 5.70 0.11
C MET A 90 9.56 4.83 1.35
N PHE A 91 10.54 5.12 2.21
CA PHE A 91 10.74 4.37 3.47
C PHE A 91 9.56 4.54 4.43
N TRP A 92 9.04 5.76 4.54
CA TRP A 92 7.87 6.06 5.35
C TRP A 92 6.65 5.27 4.90
N LEU A 93 6.33 5.30 3.60
CA LEU A 93 5.22 4.53 3.04
C LEU A 93 5.47 3.03 3.19
N ALA A 94 6.68 2.53 2.93
CA ALA A 94 7.00 1.11 3.14
C ALA A 94 6.72 0.66 4.58
N ALA A 95 7.06 1.49 5.57
CA ALA A 95 6.77 1.24 6.98
C ALA A 95 5.25 1.18 7.23
N LEU A 96 4.47 2.12 6.70
CA LEU A 96 3.02 2.13 6.88
C LEU A 96 2.32 0.97 6.18
N TYR A 97 2.75 0.61 4.97
CA TYR A 97 2.26 -0.58 4.27
C TYR A 97 2.59 -1.87 5.02
N THR A 98 3.76 -1.92 5.68
CA THR A 98 4.16 -3.04 6.55
C THR A 98 3.27 -3.11 7.79
N ILE A 99 3.05 -1.98 8.47
CA ILE A 99 2.12 -1.90 9.62
C ILE A 99 0.72 -2.36 9.20
N TYR A 100 0.22 -1.87 8.07
CA TYR A 100 -1.04 -2.29 7.50
C TYR A 100 -1.09 -3.82 7.27
N LEU A 101 -0.03 -4.41 6.72
CA LEU A 101 0.06 -5.85 6.48
C LEU A 101 -0.09 -6.65 7.79
N PHE A 102 0.54 -6.19 8.87
CA PHE A 102 0.43 -6.80 10.19
C PHE A 102 -0.93 -6.58 10.86
N ILE A 103 -1.69 -5.55 10.48
CA ILE A 103 -3.04 -5.32 11.00
C ILE A 103 -4.09 -6.12 10.22
N ASP A 104 -4.00 -6.16 8.87
CA ASP A 104 -4.94 -6.92 8.04
C ASP A 104 -4.79 -8.45 8.22
N GLU A 105 -3.58 -8.89 8.59
CA GLU A 105 -3.19 -10.28 8.82
C GLU A 105 -3.80 -11.26 7.79
N PRO A 106 -3.56 -11.08 6.47
CA PRO A 106 -4.20 -11.89 5.44
C PRO A 106 -3.93 -13.39 5.60
N TRP A 107 -2.85 -13.78 6.30
CA TRP A 107 -2.52 -15.18 6.64
C TRP A 107 -3.39 -15.80 7.74
N ARG A 108 -3.98 -14.98 8.63
CA ARG A 108 -4.82 -15.43 9.77
C ARG A 108 -6.32 -15.35 9.51
N ALA A 109 -6.76 -14.69 8.43
CA ALA A 109 -8.17 -14.53 8.11
C ALA A 109 -8.88 -15.87 7.84
N GLN A 110 -9.41 -16.51 8.89
CA GLN A 110 -10.32 -17.65 8.81
C GLN A 110 -11.69 -17.11 8.37
N GLY A 111 -12.31 -17.70 7.34
CA GLY A 111 -13.59 -17.22 6.77
C GLY A 111 -13.50 -16.57 5.38
N ARG A 112 -12.29 -16.24 4.89
CA ARG A 112 -12.09 -15.81 3.50
C ARG A 112 -11.52 -16.92 2.64
N SER A 113 -11.96 -16.98 1.39
CA SER A 113 -11.44 -17.92 0.40
C SER A 113 -9.90 -17.80 0.28
N GLY A 114 -9.21 -18.94 0.19
CA GLY A 114 -7.75 -18.98 0.19
C GLY A 114 -7.10 -18.16 -0.94
N TRP A 115 -7.78 -18.04 -2.09
CA TRP A 115 -7.29 -17.25 -3.21
C TRP A 115 -7.25 -15.74 -2.91
N HIS A 116 -8.25 -15.23 -2.18
CA HIS A 116 -8.34 -13.80 -1.83
C HIS A 116 -7.24 -13.43 -0.85
N ARG A 117 -7.01 -14.27 0.16
CA ARG A 117 -5.92 -14.11 1.14
C ARG A 117 -4.56 -14.04 0.46
N ARG A 118 -4.28 -15.00 -0.43
CA ARG A 118 -3.02 -15.05 -1.18
C ARG A 118 -2.84 -13.81 -2.06
N MET A 119 -3.89 -13.39 -2.75
CA MET A 119 -3.86 -12.18 -3.58
C MET A 119 -3.52 -10.93 -2.75
N ARG A 120 -4.22 -10.72 -1.63
CA ARG A 120 -3.99 -9.58 -0.74
C ARG A 120 -2.55 -9.54 -0.23
N LEU A 121 -2.05 -10.67 0.26
CA LEU A 121 -0.68 -10.81 0.71
C LEU A 121 0.32 -10.47 -0.41
N MET A 122 0.14 -11.01 -1.61
CA MET A 122 1.04 -10.75 -2.75
C MET A 122 1.04 -9.28 -3.17
N LEU A 123 -0.13 -8.64 -3.23
CA LEU A 123 -0.23 -7.23 -3.62
C LEU A 123 0.44 -6.32 -2.59
N THR A 124 0.22 -6.58 -1.30
CA THR A 124 0.82 -5.78 -0.23
C THR A 124 2.33 -5.98 -0.14
N LEU A 125 2.81 -7.22 -0.27
CA LEU A 125 4.25 -7.49 -0.33
C LEU A 125 4.91 -6.86 -1.56
N ALA A 126 4.24 -6.89 -2.73
CA ALA A 126 4.74 -6.24 -3.93
C ALA A 126 4.86 -4.72 -3.74
N ALA A 127 3.86 -4.07 -3.15
CA ALA A 127 3.92 -2.64 -2.83
C ALA A 127 5.10 -2.33 -1.90
N ILE A 128 5.26 -3.09 -0.81
CA ILE A 128 6.37 -2.92 0.15
C ILE A 128 7.72 -3.09 -0.55
N ALA A 129 7.88 -4.15 -1.35
CA ALA A 129 9.12 -4.44 -2.05
C ALA A 129 9.49 -3.33 -3.04
N VAL A 130 8.52 -2.80 -3.79
CA VAL A 130 8.74 -1.68 -4.70
C VAL A 130 9.13 -0.42 -3.94
N LEU A 131 8.41 -0.07 -2.88
CA LEU A 131 8.72 1.12 -2.06
C LEU A 131 10.12 1.02 -1.43
N LEU A 132 10.49 -0.14 -0.88
CA LEU A 132 11.84 -0.35 -0.34
C LEU A 132 12.92 -0.24 -1.42
N ALA A 133 12.70 -0.85 -2.58
CA ALA A 133 13.62 -0.73 -3.71
C ALA A 133 13.79 0.74 -4.14
N SER A 134 12.70 1.48 -4.29
CA SER A 134 12.73 2.91 -4.64
C SER A 134 13.44 3.77 -3.59
N GLY A 135 13.20 3.51 -2.30
CA GLY A 135 13.89 4.22 -1.21
C GLY A 135 15.39 3.95 -1.20
N LEU A 136 15.79 2.68 -1.39
CA LEU A 136 17.20 2.29 -1.47
C LEU A 136 17.89 2.91 -2.69
N LEU A 137 17.27 2.82 -3.87
CA LEU A 137 17.80 3.41 -5.10
C LEU A 137 17.95 4.92 -4.98
N GLY A 138 16.93 5.61 -4.45
CA GLY A 138 16.96 7.06 -4.23
C GLY A 138 17.92 7.51 -3.12
N SER A 139 18.37 6.60 -2.25
CA SER A 139 19.43 6.88 -1.26
C SER A 139 20.85 6.64 -1.82
N ALA A 140 20.97 5.81 -2.85
CA ALA A 140 22.24 5.46 -3.50
C ALA A 140 22.56 6.36 -4.71
N GLY A 141 21.53 6.86 -5.40
CA GLY A 141 21.65 7.88 -6.43
C GLY A 141 21.71 9.26 -5.80
N VAL A 142 22.83 9.95 -5.98
CA VAL A 142 23.01 11.37 -5.65
C VAL A 142 21.84 12.16 -6.24
N SER A 143 20.94 12.63 -5.38
CA SER A 143 19.92 13.65 -5.71
C SER A 143 20.59 14.97 -6.07
#